data_AF-A0A7W5DDW0-F1
#
_entry.id   AF-A0A7W5DDW0-F1
#
_cell.length_a   1.000
_cell.length_b   1.000
_cell.length_c   1.000
_cell.angle_alpha   90.00
_cell.angle_beta   90.00
_cell.angle_gamma   90.00
#
_symmetry.space_group_name_H-M   'P 1'
#
loop_
_entity.id
_entity.type
_entity.pdbx_description
1 polymer ?
#
loop_
_entity_poly.entity_id
_entity_poly.type
_entity_poly.pdbx_seq_one_letter_code
_entity_poly.pdbx_strand_id
1 'polypeptide(L)'
;MIQSDIAEMAVAIEASRALVYKAAMLMDNSMPHNRFAAIAKFHASQTAKMCADKAVLIFGGHSLAEEYPVSYNRVYADLFFTGEGSANVQKIMIAEDALGYKLADRHQGKTRLRDIRKDDSVTQRSGPEPCPSWSSTRSLMASQPSP
;
A
#
# COMPACT_ATOMS: atom_id res chain seq x y z
N MET A 1 24.25 -15.85 -3.68
CA MET A 1 23.85 -17.27 -3.78
C MET A 1 22.49 -17.31 -4.44
N ILE A 2 22.33 -17.94 -5.61
CA ILE A 2 21.12 -17.81 -6.47
C ILE A 2 19.83 -18.16 -5.71
N GLN A 3 19.84 -19.20 -4.87
CA GLN A 3 18.68 -19.60 -4.08
C GLN A 3 18.23 -18.52 -3.08
N SER A 4 19.18 -17.78 -2.49
CA SER A 4 18.86 -16.63 -1.61
C SER A 4 18.15 -15.52 -2.40
N ASP A 5 18.66 -15.23 -3.59
CA ASP A 5 18.09 -14.19 -4.44
C ASP A 5 16.66 -14.51 -4.86
N ILE A 6 16.38 -15.78 -5.21
CA ILE A 6 15.03 -16.25 -5.53
C ILE A 6 14.11 -16.16 -4.31
N ALA A 7 14.58 -16.55 -3.12
CA ALA A 7 13.79 -16.46 -1.90
C ALA A 7 13.40 -15.01 -1.57
N GLU A 8 14.35 -14.08 -1.65
CA GLU A 8 14.08 -12.65 -1.43
C GLU A 8 13.10 -12.07 -2.45
N MET A 9 13.25 -12.41 -3.73
CA MET A 9 12.31 -11.98 -4.78
C MET A 9 10.89 -12.50 -4.51
N ALA A 10 10.75 -13.78 -4.17
CA ALA A 10 9.46 -14.39 -3.88
C ALA A 10 8.75 -13.69 -2.70
N VAL A 11 9.48 -13.46 -1.60
CA VAL A 11 8.94 -12.78 -0.41
C VAL A 11 8.51 -11.34 -0.74
N ALA A 12 9.33 -10.59 -1.47
CA ALA A 12 9.02 -9.22 -1.82
C ALA A 12 7.79 -9.11 -2.75
N ILE A 13 7.61 -10.06 -3.66
CA ILE A 13 6.44 -10.13 -4.55
C ILE A 13 5.16 -10.39 -3.74
N GLU A 14 5.17 -11.36 -2.83
CA GLU A 14 4.01 -11.65 -1.98
C GLU A 14 3.65 -10.45 -1.08
N ALA A 15 4.66 -9.80 -0.48
CA ALA A 15 4.45 -8.60 0.32
C ALA A 15 3.82 -7.46 -0.53
N SER A 16 4.32 -7.25 -1.75
CA SER A 16 3.75 -6.25 -2.67
C SER A 16 2.31 -6.57 -3.05
N ARG A 17 2.00 -7.84 -3.35
CA ARG A 17 0.65 -8.29 -3.70
C ARG A 17 -0.33 -8.07 -2.56
N ALA A 18 0.07 -8.41 -1.33
CA ALA A 18 -0.74 -8.17 -0.14
C ALA A 18 -1.04 -6.69 0.09
N LEU A 19 -0.07 -5.80 -0.12
CA LEU A 19 -0.26 -4.35 -0.02
C LEU A 19 -1.25 -3.81 -1.05
N VAL A 20 -1.13 -4.27 -2.31
CA VAL A 20 -2.04 -3.86 -3.39
C VAL A 20 -3.47 -4.33 -3.11
N TYR A 21 -3.67 -5.60 -2.73
CA TYR A 21 -5.00 -6.09 -2.41
C TYR A 21 -5.60 -5.42 -1.18
N LYS A 22 -4.77 -5.08 -0.17
CA LYS A 22 -5.24 -4.28 0.96
C LYS A 22 -5.73 -2.90 0.52
N ALA A 23 -5.00 -2.23 -0.38
CA ALA A 23 -5.42 -0.93 -0.91
C ALA A 23 -6.72 -1.04 -1.72
N ALA A 24 -6.86 -2.07 -2.55
CA ALA A 24 -8.10 -2.34 -3.31
C ALA A 24 -9.29 -2.62 -2.37
N MET A 25 -9.11 -3.47 -1.37
CA MET A 25 -10.15 -3.78 -0.37
C MET A 25 -10.60 -2.52 0.40
N LEU A 26 -9.69 -1.60 0.71
CA LEU A 26 -10.06 -0.34 1.35
C LEU A 26 -10.88 0.56 0.41
N MET A 27 -10.52 0.58 -0.88
CA MET A 27 -11.25 1.32 -1.90
C MET A 27 -12.67 0.77 -2.09
N ASP A 28 -12.83 -0.55 -2.19
CA ASP A 28 -14.13 -1.21 -2.33
C ASP A 28 -15.05 -0.94 -1.13
N ASN A 29 -14.48 -0.86 0.07
CA ASN A 29 -15.21 -0.55 1.30
C ASN A 29 -15.39 0.96 1.54
N SER A 30 -15.05 1.82 0.57
CA SER A 30 -15.11 3.29 0.70
C SER A 30 -14.35 3.85 1.91
N MET A 31 -13.32 3.14 2.37
CA MET A 31 -12.46 3.55 3.47
C MET A 31 -11.33 4.47 2.97
N PRO A 32 -10.65 5.19 3.88
CA PRO A 32 -9.44 5.94 3.56
C PRO A 32 -8.38 5.01 2.93
N HIS A 33 -7.99 5.28 1.69
CA HIS A 33 -7.17 4.38 0.87
C HIS A 33 -5.97 5.06 0.20
N ASN A 34 -5.91 6.39 0.14
CA ASN A 34 -4.84 7.12 -0.55
C ASN A 34 -3.48 6.80 0.05
N ARG A 35 -3.40 6.71 1.39
CA ARG A 35 -2.19 6.33 2.11
C ARG A 35 -1.72 4.93 1.71
N PHE A 36 -2.62 3.94 1.76
CA PHE A 36 -2.29 2.56 1.45
C PHE A 36 -1.97 2.38 -0.05
N ALA A 37 -2.63 3.13 -0.93
CA ALA A 37 -2.33 3.15 -2.36
C ALA A 37 -0.90 3.69 -2.62
N ALA A 38 -0.50 4.78 -1.96
CA ALA A 38 0.86 5.32 -2.08
C ALA A 38 1.93 4.32 -1.59
N ILE A 39 1.68 3.68 -0.43
CA ILE A 39 2.57 2.64 0.12
C ILE A 39 2.68 1.46 -0.84
N ALA A 40 1.53 0.96 -1.32
CA ALA A 40 1.48 -0.18 -2.23
C ALA A 40 2.24 0.10 -3.53
N LYS A 41 2.01 1.26 -4.16
CA LYS A 41 2.72 1.65 -5.39
C LYS A 41 4.23 1.80 -5.16
N PHE A 42 4.63 2.43 -4.06
CA PHE A 42 6.05 2.59 -3.73
C PHE A 42 6.74 1.24 -3.56
N HIS A 43 6.16 0.35 -2.74
CA HIS A 43 6.74 -0.97 -2.47
C HIS A 43 6.76 -1.87 -3.71
N ALA A 44 5.68 -1.88 -4.49
CA ALA A 44 5.57 -2.69 -5.71
C ALA A 44 6.59 -2.27 -6.77
N SER A 45 6.78 -0.95 -6.97
CA SER A 45 7.77 -0.45 -7.95
C SER A 45 9.21 -0.72 -7.51
N GLN A 46 9.53 -0.59 -6.22
CA GLN A 46 10.85 -0.96 -5.70
C GLN A 46 11.12 -2.47 -5.82
N THR A 47 10.11 -3.29 -5.54
CA THR A 47 10.18 -4.75 -5.70
C THR A 47 10.40 -5.14 -7.15
N ALA A 48 9.67 -4.55 -8.10
CA ALA A 48 9.83 -4.81 -9.52
C ALA A 48 11.25 -4.48 -9.99
N LYS A 49 11.80 -3.33 -9.57
CA LYS A 49 13.17 -2.92 -9.89
C LYS A 49 14.20 -3.89 -9.32
N MET A 50 14.08 -4.26 -8.03
CA MET A 50 14.94 -5.24 -7.37
C MET A 50 14.91 -6.61 -8.07
N CYS A 51 13.72 -7.11 -8.41
CA CYS A 51 13.58 -8.39 -9.10
C CYS A 51 14.20 -8.35 -10.50
N ALA A 52 14.00 -7.25 -11.24
CA ALA A 52 14.61 -7.08 -12.56
C ALA A 52 16.14 -7.01 -12.49
N ASP A 53 16.70 -6.27 -11.53
CA ASP A 53 18.15 -6.20 -11.29
C ASP A 53 18.75 -7.58 -11.00
N LYS A 54 18.12 -8.34 -10.10
CA LYS A 54 18.56 -9.70 -9.77
C LYS A 54 18.41 -10.66 -10.94
N ALA A 55 17.33 -10.56 -11.72
CA ALA A 55 17.13 -11.39 -12.90
C ALA A 55 18.22 -11.15 -13.96
N VAL A 56 18.60 -9.90 -14.21
CA VAL A 56 19.70 -9.55 -15.12
C VAL A 56 21.01 -10.24 -14.68
N LEU A 57 21.32 -10.21 -13.38
CA LEU A 57 22.52 -10.86 -12.84
C LEU A 57 22.48 -12.38 -12.96
N ILE A 58 21.33 -13.02 -12.74
CA ILE A 58 21.17 -14.48 -12.87
C ILE A 58 21.34 -14.92 -14.33
N PHE A 59 20.82 -14.18 -15.30
CA PHE A 59 20.92 -14.50 -16.73
C PHE A 59 22.30 -14.12 -17.33
N GLY A 60 23.06 -13.25 -16.66
CA GLY A 60 24.39 -12.83 -17.11
C GLY A 60 24.33 -12.17 -18.49
N GLY A 61 25.24 -12.54 -19.39
CA GLY A 61 25.31 -11.96 -20.75
C GLY A 61 24.04 -12.14 -21.59
N HIS A 62 23.24 -13.18 -21.32
CA HIS A 62 21.98 -13.42 -22.03
C HIS A 62 20.90 -12.38 -21.72
N SER A 63 21.03 -11.63 -20.63
CA SER A 63 20.10 -10.55 -20.28
C SER A 63 20.12 -9.38 -21.28
N LEU A 64 21.18 -9.24 -22.08
CA LEU A 64 21.33 -8.20 -23.10
C LEU A 64 20.73 -8.60 -24.45
N ALA A 65 20.50 -9.89 -24.67
CA ALA A 65 19.91 -10.37 -25.91
C ALA A 65 18.42 -10.04 -25.96
N GLU A 66 17.97 -9.43 -27.06
CA GLU A 66 16.57 -9.08 -27.29
C GLU A 66 15.65 -10.31 -27.34
N GLU A 67 16.20 -11.49 -27.63
CA GLU A 67 15.46 -12.75 -27.65
C GLU A 67 14.93 -13.15 -26.25
N TYR A 68 15.57 -12.68 -25.18
CA TYR A 68 15.18 -13.00 -23.81
C TYR A 68 14.30 -11.89 -23.21
N PRO A 69 13.17 -12.24 -22.57
CA PRO A 69 12.23 -11.26 -22.01
C PRO A 69 12.81 -10.45 -20.85
N VAL A 70 13.94 -10.88 -20.26
CA VAL A 70 14.64 -10.18 -19.19
C VAL A 70 15.02 -8.76 -19.59
N SER A 71 15.46 -8.56 -20.84
CA SER A 71 15.87 -7.24 -21.35
C SER A 71 14.71 -6.25 -21.31
N TYR A 72 13.55 -6.65 -21.84
CA TYR A 72 12.33 -5.84 -21.82
C TYR A 72 11.78 -5.63 -20.41
N ASN A 73 11.76 -6.67 -19.58
CA ASN A 73 11.25 -6.60 -18.22
C ASN A 73 12.01 -5.59 -17.36
N ARG A 74 13.33 -5.46 -17.58
CA ARG A 74 14.14 -4.43 -16.92
C ARG A 74 13.67 -3.02 -17.29
N VAL A 75 13.46 -2.76 -18.58
CA VAL A 75 13.00 -1.45 -19.06
C VAL A 75 11.62 -1.12 -18.51
N TYR A 76 10.70 -2.07 -18.50
CA TYR A 76 9.37 -1.87 -17.90
C TYR A 76 9.43 -1.59 -16.39
N ALA A 77 10.32 -2.26 -15.65
CA ALA A 77 10.49 -2.00 -14.23
C ALA A 77 10.94 -0.56 -13.95
N ASP A 78 11.84 -0.02 -14.78
CA ASP A 78 12.29 1.37 -14.66
C ASP A 78 11.19 2.38 -15.04
N LEU A 79 10.34 2.03 -16.02
CA LEU A 79 9.14 2.81 -16.35
C LEU A 79 8.18 2.88 -15.16
N PHE A 80 7.86 1.76 -14.52
CA PHE A 80 6.95 1.74 -13.37
C PHE A 80 7.50 2.44 -12.13
N PHE A 81 8.82 2.49 -11.99
CA PHE A 81 9.49 3.20 -10.89
C PHE A 81 9.34 4.72 -10.98
N THR A 82 9.26 5.25 -12.21
CA THR A 82 9.20 6.70 -12.45
C THR A 82 7.79 7.18 -12.82
N GLY A 83 7.02 6.35 -13.52
CA GLY A 83 5.69 6.67 -14.05
C GLY A 83 4.59 6.79 -12.97
N GLU A 84 3.52 7.53 -13.31
CA GLU A 84 2.32 7.73 -12.48
C GLU A 84 2.62 8.21 -11.03
N GLY A 85 3.71 8.95 -10.86
CA GLY A 85 4.25 9.39 -9.57
C GLY A 85 5.50 8.62 -9.19
N SER A 86 6.66 9.29 -9.29
CA SER A 86 7.97 8.71 -9.00
C SER A 86 8.09 8.22 -7.56
N ALA A 87 8.99 7.26 -7.33
CA ALA A 87 9.27 6.73 -6.00
C ALA A 87 9.56 7.84 -4.95
N ASN A 88 10.20 8.94 -5.36
CA ASN A 88 10.48 10.07 -4.46
C ASN A 88 9.20 10.81 -4.05
N VAL A 89 8.27 11.03 -4.99
CA VAL A 89 6.98 11.67 -4.70
C VAL A 89 6.15 10.80 -3.75
N GLN A 90 6.14 9.47 -3.97
CA GLN A 90 5.44 8.55 -3.08
C GLN A 90 6.02 8.58 -1.66
N LYS A 91 7.35 8.61 -1.51
CA LYS A 91 8.01 8.75 -0.20
C LYS A 91 7.62 10.04 0.50
N ILE A 92 7.57 11.17 -0.21
CA ILE A 92 7.16 12.45 0.36
C ILE A 92 5.73 12.35 0.86
N MET A 93 4.80 11.81 0.06
CA MET A 93 3.40 11.66 0.46
C MET A 93 3.25 10.76 1.71
N ILE A 94 3.99 9.65 1.77
CA ILE A 94 3.99 8.74 2.91
C ILE A 94 4.57 9.42 4.16
N ALA A 95 5.66 10.19 3.99
CA ALA A 95 6.31 10.90 5.09
C ALA A 95 5.44 12.03 5.65
N GLU A 96 4.83 12.84 4.78
CA GLU A 96 3.92 13.92 5.17
C GLU A 96 2.71 13.40 5.96
N ASP A 97 2.18 12.24 5.57
CA ASP A 97 1.07 11.57 6.24
C ASP A 97 1.50 10.96 7.58
N ALA A 98 2.66 10.27 7.62
CA ALA A 98 3.19 9.67 8.83
C ALA A 98 3.58 10.71 9.91
N LEU A 99 4.07 11.87 9.50
CA LEU A 99 4.42 12.99 10.39
C LEU A 99 3.20 13.86 10.74
N GLY A 100 2.05 13.62 10.11
CA GLY A 100 0.83 14.37 10.37
C GLY A 100 0.79 15.76 9.74
N TYR A 101 1.82 16.22 9.01
CA TYR A 101 1.80 17.51 8.31
C TYR A 101 0.68 17.59 7.26
N LYS A 102 0.44 16.50 6.53
CA LYS A 102 -0.52 16.48 5.43
C LYS A 102 -1.12 15.09 5.31
N LEU A 103 -2.37 14.92 5.77
CA LEU A 103 -3.14 13.67 5.59
C LEU A 103 -3.15 13.26 4.12
N ALA A 104 -3.07 11.97 3.80
CA ALA A 104 -3.18 11.50 2.43
C ALA A 104 -4.64 11.50 1.92
N ASP A 105 -5.61 11.27 2.80
CA ASP A 105 -7.03 11.03 2.47
C ASP A 105 -7.90 12.31 2.36
N ARG A 106 -7.32 13.42 1.91
CA ARG A 106 -7.94 14.76 1.98
C ARG A 106 -9.12 15.00 1.04
N HIS A 107 -9.24 14.22 -0.04
CA HIS A 107 -10.16 14.50 -1.14
C HIS A 107 -11.39 13.57 -1.19
N GLN A 108 -11.87 13.15 -0.03
CA GLN A 108 -13.23 12.62 0.13
C GLN A 108 -14.23 13.80 0.21
N GLY A 109 -14.41 14.54 -0.90
CA GLY A 109 -15.54 15.48 -1.09
C GLY A 109 -15.63 16.75 -0.22
N LYS A 110 -14.71 17.04 0.72
CA LYS A 110 -14.70 18.28 1.52
C LYS A 110 -13.30 18.88 1.58
N THR A 111 -12.89 19.55 0.51
CA THR A 111 -11.62 20.28 0.50
C THR A 111 -11.74 21.54 1.36
N ARG A 112 -11.48 21.43 2.67
CA ARG A 112 -11.07 22.57 3.50
C ARG A 112 -9.56 22.51 3.69
N LEU A 113 -8.91 23.67 3.78
CA LEU A 113 -7.52 23.74 4.21
C LEU A 113 -7.45 23.19 5.64
N ARG A 114 -6.64 22.15 5.86
CA ARG A 114 -6.48 21.51 7.17
C ARG A 114 -5.91 22.52 8.16
N ASP A 115 -6.58 22.71 9.29
CA ASP A 115 -6.13 23.57 10.37
C ASP A 115 -5.53 22.69 11.48
N ILE A 116 -4.20 22.66 11.55
CA ILE A 116 -3.40 21.86 12.49
C ILE A 116 -3.88 22.07 13.94
N ARG A 117 -4.37 23.27 14.29
CA ARG A 117 -4.83 23.56 15.66
C ARG A 117 -6.22 22.99 15.99
N LYS A 118 -7.06 22.73 14.98
CA LYS A 118 -8.44 22.26 15.16
C LYS A 118 -8.58 20.77 14.88
N ASP A 119 -7.92 20.29 13.84
CA ASP A 119 -8.10 18.94 13.30
C ASP A 119 -7.32 17.87 14.08
N ASP A 120 -6.22 18.25 14.76
CA ASP A 120 -5.35 17.31 15.51
C ASP A 120 -5.74 17.19 17.00
N SER A 121 -6.92 17.66 17.39
CA SER A 121 -7.50 17.30 18.68
C SER A 121 -7.88 15.81 18.65
N VAL A 122 -7.10 15.00 19.36
CA VAL A 122 -7.07 13.52 19.47
C VAL A 122 -8.43 12.82 19.77
N THR A 123 -9.58 13.48 19.66
CA THR A 123 -10.88 12.99 20.20
C THR A 123 -12.12 13.22 19.32
N GLN A 124 -12.01 13.41 17.99
CA GLN A 124 -13.19 13.53 17.13
C GLN A 124 -13.22 12.49 15.99
N ARG A 125 -13.42 11.21 16.39
CA ARG A 125 -14.18 10.13 15.69
C ARG A 125 -13.58 9.63 14.35
N SER A 126 -13.34 8.33 14.15
CA SER A 126 -14.26 7.21 14.34
C SER A 126 -13.47 5.89 14.26
N GLY A 127 -13.61 5.02 15.26
CA GLY A 127 -13.48 3.59 14.99
C GLY A 127 -14.59 3.18 14.00
N PRO A 128 -14.45 2.06 13.27
CA PRO A 128 -15.52 1.60 12.39
C PRO A 128 -16.80 1.50 13.22
N GLU A 129 -17.86 2.20 12.81
CA GLU A 129 -19.16 2.01 13.44
C GLU A 129 -19.51 0.52 13.35
N PRO A 130 -19.87 -0.13 14.46
CA PRO A 130 -20.24 -1.54 14.41
C PRO A 130 -21.45 -1.68 13.49
N CYS A 131 -21.37 -2.65 12.57
CA CYS A 131 -22.43 -3.02 11.64
C CYS A 131 -23.78 -3.11 12.39
N PRO A 132 -24.88 -2.53 11.86
CA PRO A 132 -26.14 -2.38 12.59
C PRO A 132 -26.84 -3.69 12.99
N SER A 133 -26.31 -4.85 12.59
CA SER A 133 -26.81 -6.17 12.98
C SER A 133 -26.25 -6.71 14.31
N TRP A 134 -25.18 -6.12 14.86
CA TRP A 134 -24.49 -6.66 16.05
C TRP A 134 -24.77 -5.91 17.36
N SER A 135 -25.51 -4.81 17.33
CA SER A 135 -25.92 -4.06 18.55
C SER A 135 -27.13 -4.69 19.26
N SER A 136 -27.97 -5.45 18.56
CA SER A 136 -29.15 -6.11 19.14
C SER A 136 -28.80 -7.37 19.95
N THR A 137 -27.71 -8.08 19.59
CA THR A 137 -27.34 -9.35 20.24
C THR A 137 -26.69 -9.15 21.61
N ARG A 138 -26.09 -7.98 21.89
CA ARG A 138 -25.49 -7.68 23.20
C ARG A 138 -26.53 -7.35 24.28
N SER A 139 -27.71 -6.84 23.91
CA SER A 139 -28.80 -6.61 24.87
C SER A 139 -29.56 -7.90 25.23
N LEU A 140 -29.54 -8.92 24.37
CA LEU A 140 -30.23 -10.20 24.63
C LEU A 140 -29.42 -11.18 25.49
N MET A 141 -28.10 -11.00 25.63
CA MET A 141 -27.27 -11.84 26.51
C MET A 141 -27.20 -11.36 27.96
N ALA A 142 -27.70 -10.15 28.28
CA ALA A 142 -27.67 -9.59 29.63
C ALA A 142 -28.91 -9.95 30.49
N SER A 143 -29.89 -10.69 29.94
CA SER A 143 -31.17 -11.02 30.61
C SER A 143 -31.37 -12.51 30.93
N GLN A 144 -30.33 -13.33 30.85
CA GLN A 144 -30.41 -14.73 31.30
C GLN A 144 -30.10 -14.81 32.80
N PRO A 145 -31.05 -15.17 33.67
CA PRO A 145 -30.74 -15.47 35.07
C PRO A 145 -30.03 -16.83 35.11
N SER A 146 -28.77 -16.85 35.56
CA SER A 146 -28.07 -18.09 35.88
C SER A 146 -28.63 -18.72 37.16
N PRO A 147 -28.68 -20.06 37.28
CA PRO A 147 -29.27 -20.81 38.40
C PRO A 147 -28.53 -20.65 39.73
#